data_AF-R4YLW4-F1
#
_entry.id   AF-R4YLW4-F1
#
_cell.length_a   1.000
_cell.length_b   1.000
_cell.length_c   1.000
_cell.angle_alpha   90.00
_cell.angle_beta   90.00
_cell.angle_gamma   90.00
#
_symmetry.space_group_name_H-M   'P 1'
#
loop_
_entity.id
_entity.type
_entity.pdbx_description
1 polymer ?
#
loop_
_entity_poly.entity_id
_entity_poly.type
_entity_poly.pdbx_seq_one_letter_code
_entity_poly.pdbx_strand_id
1 'polypeptide(L)'
;MKQLLTLLISSALLTACGADSSTNDDSSSADAFPGQGVPPTTPPKENDLVSETHRVCNFVENEENDDVLTANSAIDESETWVLIESMTGAASDIDLDSIPENDQFLAAFASAAFLAPSFADIFSVLNSAYACSEEKYTENQCNWEIDFGETGSKVETVFGSNQSYTSTVSTREDALSSLQQSIVLQGTIGDLGNITLELYEEGINVGTRVATRSAGGTETVRWTSEMTNWVATETSSCTGSLEYEDIRESKTVTLNAQWTLGGTSTSGVLDYLSISEEDSASITINW
;
A
#
# COMPACT_ATOMS: atom_id res chain seq x y z
N MET A 1 17.32 10.06 -10.19
CA MET A 1 16.50 9.54 -11.31
C MET A 1 16.81 8.12 -11.81
N LYS A 2 18.06 7.70 -12.12
CA LYS A 2 18.28 6.37 -12.76
C LYS A 2 18.02 5.16 -11.85
N GLN A 3 18.29 5.20 -10.55
CA GLN A 3 18.15 4.01 -9.70
C GLN A 3 16.72 3.77 -9.20
N LEU A 4 15.98 4.81 -8.80
CA LEU A 4 14.57 4.68 -8.38
C LEU A 4 13.63 4.42 -9.57
N LEU A 5 13.91 5.06 -10.71
CA LEU A 5 13.22 4.75 -11.97
C LEU A 5 13.60 3.34 -12.45
N THR A 6 14.81 2.83 -12.18
CA THR A 6 15.12 1.40 -12.43
C THR A 6 14.38 0.49 -11.46
N LEU A 7 14.22 0.84 -10.18
CA LEU A 7 13.44 0.04 -9.23
C LEU A 7 11.95 -0.01 -9.58
N LEU A 8 11.37 1.11 -10.03
CA LEU A 8 9.97 1.28 -10.42
C LEU A 8 9.67 0.78 -11.85
N ILE A 9 10.61 0.91 -12.79
CA ILE A 9 10.47 0.40 -14.18
C ILE A 9 10.84 -1.09 -14.29
N SER A 10 11.83 -1.59 -13.53
CA SER A 10 12.15 -3.02 -13.53
C SER A 10 11.03 -3.86 -12.94
N SER A 11 10.29 -3.35 -11.95
CA SER A 11 9.08 -4.00 -11.42
C SER A 11 7.89 -3.92 -12.37
N ALA A 12 7.76 -2.84 -13.16
CA ALA A 12 6.75 -2.74 -14.22
C ALA A 12 7.03 -3.64 -15.45
N LEU A 13 8.28 -4.04 -15.70
CA LEU A 13 8.67 -4.90 -16.83
C LEU A 13 8.79 -6.39 -16.49
N LEU A 14 8.98 -6.76 -15.21
CA LEU A 14 9.11 -8.16 -14.78
C LEU A 14 7.76 -8.90 -14.62
N THR A 15 6.64 -8.19 -14.51
CA THR A 15 5.29 -8.80 -14.46
C THR A 15 4.65 -8.96 -15.85
N ALA A 16 5.23 -8.39 -16.90
CA ALA A 16 4.78 -8.56 -18.29
C ALA A 16 5.44 -9.75 -19.03
N CYS A 17 6.35 -10.47 -18.38
CA CYS A 17 7.01 -11.67 -18.92
C CYS A 17 7.35 -12.64 -17.78
N GLY A 18 6.36 -13.38 -17.26
CA GLY A 18 6.61 -14.34 -16.18
C GLY A 18 5.43 -15.19 -15.73
N ALA A 19 4.40 -15.39 -16.55
CA ALA A 19 3.47 -16.50 -16.39
C ALA A 19 3.99 -17.70 -17.19
N ASP A 20 4.62 -18.66 -16.51
CA ASP A 20 4.26 -20.09 -16.56
C ASP A 20 5.33 -20.97 -15.91
N SER A 21 4.89 -21.74 -14.91
CA SER A 21 4.98 -23.21 -14.81
C SER A 21 5.35 -23.72 -13.41
N SER A 22 4.34 -24.29 -12.75
CA SER A 22 4.36 -25.52 -11.92
C SER A 22 5.62 -25.89 -11.12
N THR A 23 5.45 -26.07 -9.81
CA THR A 23 5.73 -27.37 -9.17
C THR A 23 5.05 -27.47 -7.80
N ASN A 24 4.18 -28.47 -7.67
CA ASN A 24 3.88 -29.15 -6.41
C ASN A 24 5.19 -29.60 -5.76
N ASP A 25 5.27 -29.49 -4.43
CA ASP A 25 6.02 -30.47 -3.64
C ASP A 25 5.28 -30.72 -2.32
N ASP A 26 4.50 -31.80 -2.37
CA ASP A 26 4.15 -32.62 -1.21
C ASP A 26 5.45 -33.15 -0.59
N SER A 27 5.66 -32.96 0.71
CA SER A 27 6.55 -33.83 1.46
C SER A 27 5.92 -34.23 2.79
N SER A 28 5.17 -35.33 2.71
CA SER A 28 4.84 -36.19 3.83
C SER A 28 6.10 -36.73 4.51
N SER A 29 6.18 -36.64 5.83
CA SER A 29 6.92 -37.63 6.63
C SER A 29 6.19 -37.86 7.96
N ALA A 30 5.38 -38.92 7.96
CA ALA A 30 4.80 -39.50 9.15
C ALA A 30 5.61 -40.77 9.49
N ASP A 31 6.34 -40.72 10.60
CA ASP A 31 6.76 -41.93 11.32
C ASP A 31 5.90 -42.05 12.59
N ALA A 32 5.06 -43.08 12.61
CA ALA A 32 4.16 -43.40 13.70
C ALA A 32 4.78 -44.44 14.63
N PHE A 33 4.66 -44.24 15.96
CA PHE A 33 4.48 -45.34 16.92
C PHE A 33 3.54 -44.91 18.06
N PRO A 34 2.76 -45.84 18.66
CA PRO A 34 1.44 -45.56 19.23
C PRO A 34 1.40 -45.58 20.77
N GLY A 35 0.39 -44.90 21.33
CA GLY A 35 -0.23 -45.29 22.60
C GLY A 35 -0.31 -44.18 23.64
N GLN A 36 -1.49 -43.56 23.76
CA GLN A 36 -2.38 -43.63 24.93
C GLN A 36 -3.42 -42.51 24.83
N GLY A 37 -4.70 -42.92 24.84
CA GLY A 37 -5.83 -42.02 24.67
C GLY A 37 -5.99 -41.06 25.85
N VAL A 38 -6.05 -39.78 25.52
CA VAL A 38 -6.69 -38.73 26.31
C VAL A 38 -7.80 -38.18 25.41
N PRO A 39 -9.06 -38.05 25.87
CA PRO A 39 -10.14 -37.55 25.03
C PRO A 39 -9.80 -36.15 24.53
N PRO A 40 -10.19 -35.77 23.30
CA PRO A 40 -9.88 -34.48 22.74
C PRO A 40 -10.65 -33.42 23.52
N THR A 41 -10.00 -32.75 24.45
CA THR A 41 -10.39 -31.39 24.81
C THR A 41 -9.96 -30.52 23.64
N THR A 42 -10.86 -30.36 22.67
CA THR A 42 -10.76 -29.27 21.70
C THR A 42 -10.59 -27.99 22.52
N PRO A 43 -9.45 -27.27 22.40
CA PRO A 43 -9.40 -25.90 22.89
C PRO A 43 -10.54 -25.16 22.19
N PRO A 44 -11.30 -24.28 22.87
CA PRO A 44 -12.17 -23.38 22.13
C PRO A 44 -11.31 -22.68 21.08
N LYS A 45 -11.77 -22.65 19.82
CA LYS A 45 -11.16 -21.81 18.78
C LYS A 45 -10.97 -20.43 19.42
N GLU A 46 -9.74 -19.95 19.43
CA GLU A 46 -9.41 -18.56 19.69
C GLU A 46 -10.32 -17.74 18.77
N ASN A 47 -11.42 -17.24 19.30
CA ASN A 47 -11.80 -15.89 18.95
C ASN A 47 -10.68 -15.06 19.55
N ASP A 48 -9.59 -14.89 18.80
CA ASP A 48 -8.70 -13.77 19.04
C ASP A 48 -9.61 -12.55 19.09
N LEU A 49 -9.78 -12.03 20.30
CA LEU A 49 -10.47 -10.78 20.52
C LEU A 49 -9.57 -9.74 19.86
N VAL A 50 -9.75 -9.51 18.56
CA VAL A 50 -9.20 -8.34 17.87
C VAL A 50 -9.55 -7.17 18.77
N SER A 51 -8.53 -6.47 19.26
CA SER A 51 -8.72 -5.27 20.05
C SER A 51 -9.30 -4.22 19.12
N GLU A 52 -10.64 -4.22 18.97
CA GLU A 52 -11.33 -3.34 18.05
C GLU A 52 -11.09 -1.89 18.47
N THR A 53 -10.32 -1.18 17.66
CA THR A 53 -10.05 0.25 17.81
C THR A 53 -10.85 1.07 16.81
N HIS A 54 -11.02 0.54 15.59
CA HIS A 54 -11.65 1.22 14.46
C HIS A 54 -12.48 0.26 13.63
N ARG A 55 -13.32 0.84 12.75
CA ARG A 55 -14.04 0.12 11.70
C ARG A 55 -13.73 0.73 10.36
N VAL A 56 -13.21 -0.05 9.41
CA VAL A 56 -12.77 0.41 8.10
C VAL A 56 -13.41 -0.43 6.99
N CYS A 57 -13.19 -0.03 5.74
CA CYS A 57 -13.40 -0.96 4.62
C CYS A 57 -12.19 -1.91 4.58
N ASN A 58 -12.43 -3.22 4.47
CA ASN A 58 -11.35 -4.20 4.44
C ASN A 58 -11.73 -5.44 3.64
N PHE A 59 -10.76 -6.13 3.05
CA PHE A 59 -10.98 -7.50 2.60
C PHE A 59 -11.05 -8.43 3.83
N VAL A 60 -12.05 -9.31 3.83
CA VAL A 60 -12.26 -10.31 4.88
C VAL A 60 -12.51 -11.64 4.20
N GLU A 61 -11.80 -12.68 4.64
CA GLU A 61 -12.04 -14.05 4.18
C GLU A 61 -13.47 -14.47 4.52
N ASN A 62 -14.21 -14.93 3.51
CA ASN A 62 -15.54 -15.51 3.67
C ASN A 62 -15.47 -17.02 4.05
N GLU A 63 -16.63 -17.67 4.17
CA GLU A 63 -16.70 -19.11 4.48
C GLU A 63 -16.05 -20.04 3.42
N GLU A 64 -15.77 -19.51 2.23
CA GLU A 64 -15.15 -20.21 1.10
C GLU A 64 -13.63 -19.93 1.01
N ASN A 65 -13.08 -19.13 1.93
CA ASN A 65 -11.71 -18.59 1.94
C ASN A 65 -11.41 -17.65 0.75
N ASP A 66 -12.44 -16.99 0.22
CA ASP A 66 -12.26 -15.90 -0.74
C ASP A 66 -12.22 -14.56 0.00
N ASP A 67 -11.30 -13.70 -0.40
CA ASP A 67 -11.23 -12.32 0.09
C ASP A 67 -12.41 -11.50 -0.43
N VAL A 68 -13.30 -11.09 0.48
CA VAL A 68 -14.48 -10.28 0.15
C VAL A 68 -14.36 -8.90 0.77
N LEU A 69 -14.45 -7.89 -0.09
CA LEU A 69 -14.49 -6.49 0.34
C LEU A 69 -15.70 -6.24 1.24
N THR A 70 -15.43 -5.85 2.49
CA THR A 70 -16.41 -5.77 3.56
C THR A 70 -16.38 -4.38 4.21
N ALA A 71 -17.55 -3.75 4.26
CA ALA A 71 -17.74 -2.47 4.95
C ALA A 71 -17.77 -2.65 6.48
N ASN A 72 -17.24 -1.65 7.20
CA ASN A 72 -17.21 -1.54 8.66
C ASN A 72 -16.58 -2.75 9.37
N SER A 73 -15.57 -3.33 8.75
CA SER A 73 -14.74 -4.40 9.32
C SER A 73 -13.95 -3.86 10.51
N ALA A 74 -13.97 -4.59 11.63
CA ALA A 74 -13.29 -4.22 12.87
C ALA A 74 -11.78 -4.49 12.73
N ILE A 75 -10.97 -3.54 13.19
CA ILE A 75 -9.50 -3.63 13.13
C ILE A 75 -8.83 -3.16 14.42
N ASP A 76 -7.59 -3.61 14.62
CA ASP A 76 -6.65 -3.01 15.56
C ASP A 76 -5.71 -2.04 14.81
N GLU A 77 -5.71 -0.77 15.19
CA GLU A 77 -4.90 0.29 14.56
C GLU A 77 -3.40 0.10 14.78
N SER A 78 -3.01 -0.65 15.83
CA SER A 78 -1.61 -0.96 16.13
C SER A 78 -1.04 -2.05 15.22
N GLU A 79 -1.91 -2.77 14.52
CA GLU A 79 -1.56 -3.91 13.65
C GLU A 79 -1.96 -3.69 12.18
N THR A 80 -2.90 -2.76 11.92
CA THR A 80 -3.51 -2.59 10.59
C THR A 80 -3.09 -1.29 9.90
N TRP A 81 -2.38 -1.42 8.77
CA TRP A 81 -2.00 -0.33 7.87
C TRP A 81 -3.18 0.27 7.11
N VAL A 82 -3.01 1.49 6.58
CA VAL A 82 -3.98 2.10 5.65
C VAL A 82 -3.69 1.66 4.21
N LEU A 83 -4.65 1.00 3.57
CA LEU A 83 -4.51 0.40 2.23
C LEU A 83 -5.55 0.84 1.19
N ILE A 84 -6.63 1.57 1.56
CA ILE A 84 -7.70 1.99 0.63
C ILE A 84 -8.23 0.80 -0.21
N GLU A 85 -8.79 -0.19 0.46
CA GLU A 85 -8.99 -1.54 -0.08
C GLU A 85 -10.00 -1.60 -1.24
N SER A 86 -11.11 -0.83 -1.16
CA SER A 86 -12.13 -0.86 -2.22
C SER A 86 -11.66 -0.24 -3.53
N MET A 87 -10.51 0.43 -3.54
CA MET A 87 -9.92 1.02 -4.73
C MET A 87 -9.51 -0.03 -5.76
N THR A 88 -8.96 -1.16 -5.31
CA THR A 88 -8.60 -2.29 -6.19
C THR A 88 -9.85 -2.97 -6.73
N GLY A 89 -10.89 -3.11 -5.91
CA GLY A 89 -12.22 -3.58 -6.35
C GLY A 89 -12.81 -2.65 -7.41
N ALA A 90 -12.76 -1.34 -7.18
CA ALA A 90 -13.20 -0.32 -8.14
C ALA A 90 -12.52 -0.41 -9.49
N ALA A 91 -11.20 -0.65 -9.52
CA ALA A 91 -10.48 -0.85 -10.75
C ALA A 91 -10.90 -2.14 -11.48
N SER A 92 -11.13 -3.22 -10.73
CA SER A 92 -11.48 -4.53 -11.26
C SER A 92 -12.90 -4.60 -11.81
N ASP A 93 -13.81 -3.78 -11.31
CA ASP A 93 -15.22 -3.75 -11.75
C ASP A 93 -15.44 -2.92 -13.03
N ILE A 94 -14.42 -2.20 -13.52
CA ILE A 94 -14.49 -1.49 -14.80
C ILE A 94 -14.50 -2.50 -15.96
N ASP A 95 -15.65 -2.65 -16.61
CA ASP A 95 -15.81 -3.47 -17.82
C ASP A 95 -15.24 -2.75 -19.06
N LEU A 96 -13.95 -2.97 -19.33
CA LEU A 96 -13.26 -2.42 -20.51
C LEU A 96 -13.86 -2.89 -21.83
N ASP A 97 -14.46 -4.09 -21.89
CA ASP A 97 -15.04 -4.63 -23.12
C ASP A 97 -16.34 -3.92 -23.51
N SER A 98 -17.01 -3.29 -22.54
CA SER A 98 -18.20 -2.46 -22.77
C SER A 98 -17.89 -1.08 -23.39
N ILE A 99 -16.63 -0.64 -23.34
CA ILE A 99 -16.17 0.65 -23.85
C ILE A 99 -15.89 0.56 -25.36
N PRO A 100 -16.22 1.59 -26.18
CA PRO A 100 -15.92 1.60 -27.60
C PRO A 100 -14.44 1.33 -27.89
N GLU A 101 -14.14 0.49 -28.88
CA GLU A 101 -12.78 0.01 -29.20
C GLU A 101 -11.74 1.14 -29.33
N ASN A 102 -12.13 2.29 -29.91
CA ASN A 102 -11.24 3.44 -30.06
C ASN A 102 -10.84 4.09 -28.72
N ASP A 103 -11.63 3.89 -27.67
CA ASP A 103 -11.44 4.47 -26.35
C ASP A 103 -10.91 3.44 -25.33
N GLN A 104 -10.91 2.14 -25.65
CA GLN A 104 -10.46 1.07 -24.74
C GLN A 104 -9.02 1.24 -24.27
N PHE A 105 -8.10 1.66 -25.15
CA PHE A 105 -6.71 1.89 -24.76
C PHE A 105 -6.58 3.07 -23.78
N LEU A 106 -7.36 4.14 -24.01
CA LEU A 106 -7.38 5.29 -23.12
C LEU A 106 -8.01 4.94 -21.77
N ALA A 107 -9.06 4.13 -21.78
CA ALA A 107 -9.71 3.61 -20.60
C ALA A 107 -8.77 2.73 -19.77
N ALA A 108 -8.04 1.81 -20.40
CA ALA A 108 -7.06 0.96 -19.72
C ALA A 108 -5.93 1.80 -19.08
N PHE A 109 -5.45 2.84 -19.77
CA PHE A 109 -4.46 3.76 -19.21
C PHE A 109 -5.03 4.56 -18.02
N ALA A 110 -6.28 5.01 -18.13
CA ALA A 110 -6.95 5.71 -17.05
C ALA A 110 -7.13 4.82 -15.81
N SER A 111 -7.58 3.58 -16.00
CA SER A 111 -7.75 2.61 -14.91
C SER A 111 -6.43 2.23 -14.22
N ALA A 112 -5.29 2.33 -14.90
CA ALA A 112 -3.98 2.09 -14.28
C ALA A 112 -3.65 3.10 -13.16
N ALA A 113 -4.29 4.28 -13.13
CA ALA A 113 -4.13 5.21 -12.00
C ALA A 113 -4.69 4.65 -10.69
N PHE A 114 -5.64 3.69 -10.76
CA PHE A 114 -6.06 2.97 -9.56
C PHE A 114 -4.92 2.14 -8.93
N LEU A 115 -3.88 1.82 -9.70
CA LEU A 115 -2.72 1.12 -9.19
C LEU A 115 -1.76 2.05 -8.41
N ALA A 116 -1.85 3.37 -8.58
CA ALA A 116 -0.92 4.29 -7.94
C ALA A 116 -1.01 4.24 -6.41
N PRO A 117 -2.22 4.16 -5.80
CA PRO A 117 -2.35 3.89 -4.38
C PRO A 117 -2.27 2.41 -4.01
N SER A 118 -2.49 1.44 -4.89
CA SER A 118 -2.25 0.03 -4.54
C SER A 118 -0.74 -0.30 -4.43
N PHE A 119 0.15 0.52 -5.02
CA PHE A 119 1.55 0.58 -4.60
C PHE A 119 1.72 1.03 -3.12
N ALA A 120 0.66 1.45 -2.42
CA ALA A 120 0.64 1.54 -0.95
C ALA A 120 1.02 0.23 -0.28
N ASP A 121 0.83 -0.92 -0.91
CA ASP A 121 1.35 -2.20 -0.39
C ASP A 121 2.87 -2.20 -0.28
N ILE A 122 3.57 -1.58 -1.25
CA ILE A 122 5.03 -1.40 -1.13
C ILE A 122 5.34 -0.45 0.03
N PHE A 123 4.54 0.58 0.23
CA PHE A 123 4.71 1.46 1.39
C PHE A 123 4.37 0.75 2.71
N SER A 124 3.42 -0.18 2.76
CA SER A 124 3.14 -0.96 3.97
C SER A 124 4.31 -1.90 4.28
N VAL A 125 4.98 -2.46 3.28
CA VAL A 125 6.23 -3.23 3.44
C VAL A 125 7.39 -2.34 3.90
N LEU A 126 7.58 -1.16 3.28
CA LEU A 126 8.62 -0.22 3.72
C LEU A 126 8.35 0.25 5.15
N ASN A 127 7.10 0.59 5.45
CA ASN A 127 6.71 1.01 6.78
C ASN A 127 6.82 -0.15 7.77
N SER A 128 6.51 -1.40 7.42
CA SER A 128 6.72 -2.52 8.33
C SER A 128 8.21 -2.76 8.63
N ALA A 129 9.12 -2.40 7.71
CA ALA A 129 10.55 -2.43 7.96
C ALA A 129 11.05 -1.26 8.83
N TYR A 130 10.52 -0.05 8.65
CA TYR A 130 11.07 1.18 9.24
C TYR A 130 10.22 1.84 10.33
N ALA A 131 8.95 1.49 10.45
CA ALA A 131 8.06 1.98 11.51
C ALA A 131 8.46 1.44 12.86
N CYS A 132 8.24 2.28 13.85
CA CYS A 132 8.52 1.97 15.23
C CYS A 132 7.26 1.39 15.87
N SER A 133 7.07 0.08 15.71
CA SER A 133 6.05 -0.68 16.43
C SER A 133 6.40 -0.81 17.91
N GLU A 134 5.43 -1.19 18.75
CA GLU A 134 5.66 -1.45 20.17
C GLU A 134 6.73 -2.53 20.40
N GLU A 135 6.72 -3.57 19.55
CA GLU A 135 7.70 -4.65 19.56
C GLU A 135 9.13 -4.11 19.30
N LYS A 136 9.33 -3.39 18.19
CA LYS A 136 10.65 -2.84 17.84
C LYS A 136 11.12 -1.79 18.84
N TYR A 137 10.19 -1.02 19.40
CA TYR A 137 10.51 -0.07 20.45
C TYR A 137 11.08 -0.78 21.68
N THR A 138 10.47 -1.90 22.07
CA THR A 138 10.90 -2.72 23.20
C THR A 138 12.23 -3.43 22.93
N GLU A 139 12.45 -3.92 21.71
CA GLU A 139 13.64 -4.67 21.34
C GLU A 139 14.91 -3.79 21.27
N ASN A 140 14.86 -2.69 20.51
CA ASN A 140 16.05 -1.88 20.22
C ASN A 140 15.76 -0.37 20.08
N GLN A 141 14.64 0.09 20.63
CA GLN A 141 14.16 1.47 20.44
C GLN A 141 14.08 1.84 18.96
N CYS A 142 13.74 0.89 18.11
CA CYS A 142 13.62 1.06 16.67
C CYS A 142 14.92 1.54 15.98
N ASN A 143 16.08 1.23 16.57
CA ASN A 143 17.40 1.52 15.99
C ASN A 143 18.06 0.22 15.54
N TRP A 144 18.53 0.18 14.30
CA TRP A 144 19.28 -0.96 13.79
C TRP A 144 20.24 -0.53 12.68
N GLU A 145 21.25 -1.36 12.43
CA GLU A 145 22.23 -1.14 11.38
C GLU A 145 22.56 -2.48 10.72
N ILE A 146 22.61 -2.47 9.40
CA ILE A 146 23.07 -3.60 8.60
C ILE A 146 24.21 -3.10 7.71
N ASP A 147 25.40 -3.65 7.93
CA ASP A 147 26.58 -3.41 7.11
C ASP A 147 26.92 -4.68 6.33
N PHE A 148 26.73 -4.63 5.00
CA PHE A 148 27.07 -5.72 4.08
C PHE A 148 28.45 -5.54 3.44
N GLY A 149 29.36 -4.76 4.06
CA GLY A 149 30.73 -4.55 3.61
C GLY A 149 30.84 -3.61 2.40
N GLU A 150 30.01 -3.81 1.37
CA GLU A 150 29.90 -2.94 0.20
C GLU A 150 28.71 -1.99 0.35
N THR A 151 27.51 -2.47 0.68
CA THR A 151 26.35 -1.61 0.95
C THR A 151 26.03 -1.55 2.43
N GLY A 152 25.30 -0.53 2.86
CA GLY A 152 24.88 -0.40 4.25
C GLY A 152 23.57 0.34 4.39
N SER A 153 22.81 -0.02 5.42
CA SER A 153 21.59 0.67 5.83
C SER A 153 21.56 0.84 7.34
N LYS A 154 21.14 2.01 7.79
CA LYS A 154 21.05 2.37 9.20
C LYS A 154 19.73 3.06 9.47
N VAL A 155 19.07 2.70 10.55
CA VAL A 155 17.86 3.35 11.05
C VAL A 155 18.14 3.97 12.40
N GLU A 156 17.89 5.28 12.49
CA GLU A 156 18.02 6.07 13.72
C GLU A 156 16.68 6.70 14.07
N THR A 157 16.17 6.41 15.27
CA THR A 157 14.87 6.87 15.72
C THR A 157 15.00 7.89 16.86
N VAL A 158 14.36 9.05 16.67
CA VAL A 158 14.22 10.08 17.70
C VAL A 158 12.80 10.06 18.23
N PHE A 159 12.65 10.03 19.55
CA PHE A 159 11.34 10.04 20.22
C PHE A 159 10.96 11.43 20.70
N GLY A 160 9.69 11.79 20.49
CA GLY A 160 9.07 13.00 21.00
C GLY A 160 8.09 12.72 22.13
N SER A 161 7.25 13.72 22.44
CA SER A 161 6.15 13.58 23.41
C SER A 161 5.03 12.69 22.87
N ASN A 162 4.23 12.11 23.76
CA ASN A 162 3.04 11.32 23.39
C ASN A 162 3.33 10.14 22.45
N GLN A 163 4.47 9.47 22.64
CA GLN A 163 4.89 8.32 21.81
C GLN A 163 5.11 8.64 20.33
N SER A 164 5.21 9.92 19.95
CA SER A 164 5.59 10.30 18.59
C SER A 164 7.04 9.89 18.32
N TYR A 165 7.35 9.47 17.10
CA TYR A 165 8.71 9.14 16.69
C TYR A 165 9.04 9.71 15.31
N THR A 166 10.34 9.82 15.04
CA THR A 166 10.89 10.08 13.71
C THR A 166 12.06 9.13 13.47
N SER A 167 11.89 8.20 12.55
CA SER A 167 12.92 7.24 12.12
C SER A 167 13.55 7.73 10.83
N THR A 168 14.87 7.91 10.85
CA THR A 168 15.67 8.29 9.67
C THR A 168 16.40 7.06 9.16
N VAL A 169 16.12 6.68 7.93
CA VAL A 169 16.83 5.62 7.21
C VAL A 169 17.93 6.27 6.38
N SER A 170 19.15 5.81 6.57
CA SER A 170 20.29 6.21 5.76
C SER A 170 20.91 5.01 5.07
N THR A 171 21.22 5.15 3.79
CA THR A 171 21.82 4.10 2.96
C THR A 171 23.12 4.56 2.31
N ARG A 172 24.01 3.63 1.98
CA ARG A 172 25.20 3.89 1.15
C ARG A 172 25.27 2.88 0.01
N GLU A 173 25.68 3.35 -1.17
CA GLU A 173 25.78 2.53 -2.39
C GLU A 173 27.06 1.69 -2.44
N ASP A 174 28.13 2.14 -1.79
CA ASP A 174 29.39 1.40 -1.68
C ASP A 174 30.13 1.71 -0.35
N ALA A 175 31.19 0.95 -0.08
CA ALA A 175 31.99 1.04 1.14
C ALA A 175 32.74 2.38 1.30
N LEU A 176 32.91 3.11 0.19
CA LEU A 176 33.63 4.38 0.12
C LEU A 176 32.69 5.58 0.24
N SER A 177 31.38 5.35 0.09
CA SER A 177 30.33 6.35 0.14
C SER A 177 29.89 6.62 1.58
N SER A 178 29.62 7.88 1.88
CA SER A 178 28.95 8.25 3.13
C SER A 178 27.50 7.78 3.12
N LEU A 179 26.98 7.41 4.29
CA LEU A 179 25.54 7.22 4.47
C LEU A 179 24.80 8.50 4.06
N GLN A 180 23.79 8.34 3.22
CA GLN A 180 22.88 9.40 2.80
C GLN A 180 21.48 9.07 3.29
N GLN A 181 20.77 10.09 3.75
CA GLN A 181 19.36 9.97 4.10
C GLN A 181 18.56 9.59 2.85
N SER A 182 17.79 8.51 2.96
CA SER A 182 16.95 7.98 1.88
C SER A 182 15.48 7.98 2.25
N ILE A 183 15.14 7.77 3.53
CA ILE A 183 13.76 7.77 4.01
C ILE A 183 13.69 8.47 5.36
N VAL A 184 12.65 9.27 5.58
CA VAL A 184 12.26 9.73 6.91
C VAL A 184 10.83 9.26 7.16
N LEU A 185 10.61 8.57 8.27
CA LEU A 185 9.31 8.07 8.67
C LEU A 185 8.91 8.69 10.01
N GLN A 186 7.70 9.23 10.08
CA GLN A 186 7.13 9.86 11.27
C GLN A 186 5.80 9.21 11.60
N GLY A 187 5.52 9.02 12.88
CA GLY A 187 4.28 8.42 13.34
C GLY A 187 4.17 8.44 14.86
N THR A 188 3.19 7.69 15.37
CA THR A 188 3.01 7.42 16.79
C THR A 188 3.12 5.92 17.02
N ILE A 189 3.85 5.50 18.06
CA ILE A 189 3.94 4.08 18.40
C ILE A 189 2.52 3.56 18.72
N GLY A 190 2.15 2.43 18.11
CA GLY A 190 0.82 1.83 18.26
C GLY A 190 -0.26 2.40 17.31
N ASP A 191 0.10 3.29 16.40
CA ASP A 191 -0.81 3.84 15.39
C ASP A 191 -0.19 3.68 13.98
N LEU A 192 -0.56 2.60 13.30
CA LEU A 192 -0.17 2.36 11.91
C LEU A 192 -1.11 3.05 10.90
N GLY A 193 -2.15 3.72 11.41
CA GLY A 193 -3.11 4.49 10.66
C GLY A 193 -2.61 5.87 10.25
N ASN A 194 -1.74 6.47 11.07
CA ASN A 194 -1.31 7.86 10.94
C ASN A 194 0.22 8.00 10.83
N ILE A 195 0.71 7.94 9.58
CA ILE A 195 2.14 7.88 9.27
C ILE A 195 2.49 8.84 8.13
N THR A 196 3.61 9.53 8.27
CA THR A 196 4.23 10.31 7.19
C THR A 196 5.54 9.66 6.78
N LEU A 197 5.72 9.46 5.48
CA LEU A 197 6.94 8.94 4.88
C LEU A 197 7.46 9.95 3.87
N GLU A 198 8.72 10.33 3.99
CA GLU A 198 9.42 11.19 3.05
C GLU A 198 10.52 10.40 2.36
N LEU A 199 10.59 10.49 1.03
CA LEU A 199 11.65 9.90 0.23
C LEU A 199 12.67 10.93 -0.18
N TYR A 200 13.95 10.55 -0.12
CA TYR A 200 15.08 11.39 -0.48
C TYR A 200 15.94 10.71 -1.56
N GLU A 201 16.30 11.44 -2.61
CA GLU A 201 17.34 11.06 -3.56
C GLU A 201 18.48 12.07 -3.47
N GLU A 202 19.72 11.61 -3.26
CA GLU A 202 20.91 12.47 -3.15
C GLU A 202 20.75 13.57 -2.07
N GLY A 203 20.00 13.28 -1.01
CA GLY A 203 19.68 14.22 0.07
C GLY A 203 18.58 15.24 -0.25
N ILE A 204 17.93 15.14 -1.41
CA ILE A 204 16.82 16.01 -1.83
C ILE A 204 15.50 15.25 -1.66
N ASN A 205 14.51 15.84 -1.00
CA ASN A 205 13.18 15.25 -0.88
C ASN A 205 12.54 15.16 -2.28
N VAL A 206 12.21 13.95 -2.72
CA VAL A 206 11.58 13.68 -4.02
C VAL A 206 10.09 13.37 -3.90
N GLY A 207 9.59 13.23 -2.68
CA GLY A 207 8.17 13.06 -2.44
C GLY A 207 7.84 12.72 -1.00
N THR A 208 6.58 13.00 -0.64
CA THR A 208 6.04 12.77 0.69
C THR A 208 4.73 12.00 0.58
N ARG A 209 4.63 10.89 1.29
CA ARG A 209 3.41 10.12 1.50
C ARG A 209 2.87 10.40 2.89
N VAL A 210 1.58 10.74 3.00
CA VAL A 210 0.88 10.86 4.27
C VAL A 210 -0.29 9.88 4.28
N ALA A 211 -0.34 8.99 5.25
CA ALA A 211 -1.50 8.17 5.55
C ALA A 211 -2.15 8.68 6.85
N THR A 212 -3.47 8.77 6.87
CA THR A 212 -4.24 9.09 8.07
C THR A 212 -5.47 8.20 8.18
N ARG A 213 -5.80 7.83 9.41
CA ARG A 213 -7.06 7.18 9.76
C ARG A 213 -7.76 8.01 10.82
N SER A 214 -8.97 8.44 10.51
CA SER A 214 -9.82 9.16 11.46
C SER A 214 -10.51 8.20 12.43
N ALA A 215 -10.99 8.72 13.57
CA ALA A 215 -11.78 7.94 14.54
C ALA A 215 -13.06 7.33 13.94
N GLY A 216 -13.59 7.91 12.86
CA GLY A 216 -14.73 7.37 12.12
C GLY A 216 -14.36 6.28 11.11
N GLY A 217 -13.09 5.87 11.04
CA GLY A 217 -12.62 4.86 10.10
C GLY A 217 -12.48 5.34 8.66
N THR A 218 -12.52 6.66 8.43
CA THR A 218 -12.13 7.22 7.12
C THR A 218 -10.62 7.20 7.01
N GLU A 219 -10.14 6.57 5.95
CA GLU A 219 -8.75 6.43 5.58
C GLU A 219 -8.40 7.38 4.44
N THR A 220 -7.21 7.97 4.49
CA THR A 220 -6.72 8.87 3.44
C THR A 220 -5.25 8.61 3.23
N VAL A 221 -4.86 8.45 1.97
CA VAL A 221 -3.46 8.39 1.55
C VAL A 221 -3.22 9.51 0.56
N ARG A 222 -2.20 10.31 0.80
CA ARG A 222 -1.77 11.39 -0.08
C ARG A 222 -0.32 11.18 -0.46
N TRP A 223 -0.02 11.35 -1.74
CA TRP A 223 1.34 11.52 -2.24
C TRP A 223 1.52 12.94 -2.78
N THR A 224 2.66 13.54 -2.47
CA THR A 224 3.01 14.88 -2.93
C THR A 224 4.45 14.88 -3.41
N SER A 225 4.67 15.26 -4.66
CA SER A 225 5.99 15.55 -5.23
C SER A 225 5.92 16.76 -6.18
N GLU A 226 7.06 17.17 -6.72
CA GLU A 226 7.13 18.25 -7.72
C GLU A 226 6.29 17.96 -8.96
N MET A 227 6.23 16.70 -9.38
CA MET A 227 5.64 16.29 -10.66
C MET A 227 4.36 15.49 -10.50
N THR A 228 4.20 14.71 -9.43
CA THR A 228 3.08 13.79 -9.27
C THR A 228 2.43 13.98 -7.92
N ASN A 229 1.12 14.23 -7.92
CA ASN A 229 0.32 14.47 -6.74
C ASN A 229 -0.93 13.60 -6.82
N TRP A 230 -1.26 12.92 -5.72
CA TRP A 230 -2.54 12.23 -5.65
C TRP A 230 -3.05 12.13 -4.23
N VAL A 231 -4.36 12.02 -4.09
CA VAL A 231 -5.03 11.74 -2.83
C VAL A 231 -6.12 10.70 -3.06
N ALA A 232 -6.02 9.61 -2.32
CA ALA A 232 -7.05 8.58 -2.24
C ALA A 232 -7.71 8.68 -0.86
N THR A 233 -9.03 8.60 -0.81
CA THR A 233 -9.81 8.59 0.43
C THR A 233 -10.83 7.47 0.37
N GLU A 234 -11.02 6.78 1.48
CA GLU A 234 -12.03 5.73 1.62
C GLU A 234 -12.69 5.85 2.99
N THR A 235 -14.00 5.67 3.01
CA THR A 235 -14.81 5.62 4.22
C THR A 235 -14.98 4.18 4.69
N SER A 236 -15.37 3.99 5.95
CA SER A 236 -15.69 2.66 6.50
C SER A 236 -16.80 1.93 5.73
N SER A 237 -17.61 2.63 4.93
CA SER A 237 -18.64 2.05 4.07
C SER A 237 -18.15 1.62 2.68
N CYS A 238 -16.85 1.59 2.43
CA CYS A 238 -16.26 1.28 1.11
C CYS A 238 -16.75 2.24 0.01
N THR A 239 -16.94 3.51 0.39
CA THR A 239 -17.11 4.62 -0.56
C THR A 239 -15.81 5.38 -0.58
N GLY A 240 -15.26 5.62 -1.77
CA GLY A 240 -13.96 6.25 -1.93
C GLY A 240 -13.86 7.20 -3.11
N SER A 241 -12.73 7.90 -3.15
CA SER A 241 -12.38 8.85 -4.19
C SER A 241 -10.88 8.86 -4.43
N LEU A 242 -10.48 9.16 -5.68
CA LEU A 242 -9.11 9.40 -6.09
C LEU A 242 -9.05 10.72 -6.85
N GLU A 243 -8.17 11.61 -6.44
CA GLU A 243 -7.71 12.73 -7.27
C GLU A 243 -6.23 12.46 -7.60
N TYR A 244 -5.87 12.56 -8.87
CA TYR A 244 -4.52 12.30 -9.37
C TYR A 244 -4.13 13.36 -10.39
N GLU A 245 -2.91 13.88 -10.26
CA GLU A 245 -2.29 14.80 -11.19
C GLU A 245 -0.82 14.39 -11.42
N ASP A 246 -0.42 14.30 -12.68
CA ASP A 246 0.97 14.06 -13.09
C ASP A 246 1.36 15.07 -14.17
N ILE A 247 2.30 15.94 -13.81
CA ILE A 247 2.86 16.99 -14.65
C ILE A 247 4.21 16.49 -15.13
N ARG A 248 4.35 16.29 -16.43
CA ARG A 248 5.60 15.99 -17.13
C ARG A 248 5.93 17.14 -18.06
N GLU A 249 7.20 17.24 -18.47
CA GLU A 249 7.71 18.37 -19.28
C GLU A 249 6.84 18.74 -20.49
N SER A 250 6.12 17.78 -21.10
CA SER A 250 5.25 18.01 -22.26
C SER A 250 3.83 17.45 -22.13
N LYS A 251 3.45 16.97 -20.94
CA LYS A 251 2.15 16.30 -20.74
C LYS A 251 1.66 16.47 -19.30
N THR A 252 0.41 16.89 -19.15
CA THR A 252 -0.31 16.85 -17.87
C THR A 252 -1.40 15.78 -17.96
N VAL A 253 -1.45 14.91 -16.97
CA VAL A 253 -2.53 13.94 -16.77
C VAL A 253 -3.26 14.30 -15.50
N THR A 254 -4.58 14.40 -15.58
CA THR A 254 -5.47 14.56 -14.42
C THR A 254 -6.50 13.45 -14.44
N LEU A 255 -6.76 12.86 -13.28
CA LEU A 255 -7.79 11.85 -13.11
C LEU A 255 -8.55 12.11 -11.82
N ASN A 256 -9.87 11.99 -11.89
CA ASN A 256 -10.76 12.04 -10.74
C ASN A 256 -11.66 10.82 -10.78
N ALA A 257 -11.69 10.04 -9.71
CA ALA A 257 -12.58 8.90 -9.59
C ALA A 257 -13.38 8.97 -8.29
N GLN A 258 -14.61 8.46 -8.34
CA GLN A 258 -15.47 8.25 -7.18
C GLN A 258 -16.13 6.89 -7.33
N TRP A 259 -16.20 6.13 -6.24
CA TRP A 259 -16.81 4.81 -6.25
C TRP A 259 -17.51 4.51 -4.94
N THR A 260 -18.44 3.56 -5.00
CA THR A 260 -19.12 3.02 -3.83
C THR A 260 -19.36 1.54 -4.00
N LEU A 261 -19.13 0.78 -2.93
CA LEU A 261 -19.52 -0.63 -2.86
C LEU A 261 -21.05 -0.76 -2.79
N GLY A 262 -21.60 -1.66 -3.62
CA GLY A 262 -23.00 -2.04 -3.66
C GLY A 262 -23.15 -3.55 -3.78
N GLY A 263 -23.46 -4.24 -2.68
CA GLY A 263 -23.48 -5.69 -2.68
C GLY A 263 -22.06 -6.25 -2.75
N THR A 264 -21.72 -6.92 -3.86
CA THR A 264 -20.41 -7.56 -4.08
C THR A 264 -19.52 -6.83 -5.08
N SER A 265 -20.03 -5.79 -5.73
CA SER A 265 -19.29 -4.99 -6.72
C SER A 265 -19.38 -3.52 -6.38
N THR A 266 -18.41 -2.78 -6.85
CA THR A 266 -18.42 -1.33 -6.83
C THR A 266 -19.16 -0.77 -8.04
N SER A 267 -19.59 0.48 -7.91
CA SER A 267 -20.06 1.32 -9.02
C SER A 267 -19.46 2.70 -8.86
N GLY A 268 -19.25 3.42 -9.94
CA GLY A 268 -18.53 4.68 -9.88
C GLY A 268 -18.41 5.44 -11.20
N VAL A 269 -17.66 6.53 -11.09
CA VAL A 269 -17.26 7.38 -12.20
C VAL A 269 -15.77 7.61 -12.16
N LEU A 270 -15.14 7.60 -13.32
CA LEU A 270 -13.76 8.02 -13.53
C LEU A 270 -13.75 9.02 -14.67
N ASP A 271 -13.24 10.22 -14.39
CA ASP A 271 -12.95 11.26 -15.37
C ASP A 271 -11.43 11.33 -15.57
N TYR A 272 -10.99 11.11 -16.80
CA TYR A 272 -9.60 11.21 -17.21
C TYR A 272 -9.43 12.32 -18.23
N LEU A 273 -8.36 13.09 -18.07
CA LEU A 273 -7.94 14.12 -19.01
C LEU A 273 -6.42 14.12 -19.13
N SER A 274 -5.94 14.15 -20.37
CA SER A 274 -4.53 14.26 -20.72
C SER A 274 -4.36 15.39 -21.70
N ILE A 275 -3.50 16.35 -21.37
CA ILE A 275 -3.19 17.51 -22.20
C ILE A 275 -1.69 17.49 -22.51
N SER A 276 -1.33 17.60 -23.78
CA SER A 276 0.04 17.88 -24.24
C SER A 276 0.07 19.16 -25.07
N GLU A 277 1.26 19.55 -25.53
CA GLU A 277 1.40 20.71 -26.43
C GLU A 277 0.66 20.54 -27.76
N GLU A 278 0.53 19.29 -28.23
CA GLU A 278 0.02 18.97 -29.56
C GLU A 278 -1.41 18.41 -29.53
N ASP A 279 -1.81 17.71 -28.46
CA ASP A 279 -3.06 16.95 -28.39
C ASP A 279 -3.72 17.03 -27.01
N SER A 280 -5.03 16.78 -26.98
CA SER A 280 -5.78 16.53 -25.73
C SER A 280 -6.67 15.31 -25.88
N ALA A 281 -6.69 14.45 -24.87
CA ALA A 281 -7.55 13.27 -24.81
C ALA A 281 -8.30 13.23 -23.48
N SER A 282 -9.58 12.88 -23.50
CA SER A 282 -10.40 12.74 -22.30
C SER A 282 -11.36 11.59 -22.44
N ILE A 283 -11.65 10.91 -21.33
CA ILE A 283 -12.69 9.89 -21.24
C ILE A 283 -13.39 9.95 -19.89
N THR A 284 -14.70 9.70 -19.89
CA THR A 284 -15.48 9.42 -18.68
C THR A 284 -15.94 7.98 -18.71
N ILE A 285 -15.53 7.20 -17.72
CA ILE A 285 -15.93 5.80 -17.53
C ILE A 285 -16.96 5.77 -16.41
N ASN A 286 -18.07 5.05 -16.64
CA ASN A 286 -19.06 4.74 -15.62
C ASN A 286 -19.10 3.23 -15.49
N TRP A 287 -19.17 2.72 -14.27
CA TRP A 287 -19.40 1.30 -13.98
C TRP A 287 -20.42 1.14 -12.86
#